data_AF-A0A7G5C902-F1
#
_entry.id   AF-A0A7G5C902-F1
#
_cell.length_a   1.000
_cell.length_b   1.000
_cell.length_c   1.000
_cell.angle_alpha   90.00
_cell.angle_beta   90.00
_cell.angle_gamma   90.00
#
_symmetry.space_group_name_H-M   'P 1'
#
loop_
_entity.id
_entity.type
_entity.pdbx_description
1 polymer ?
#
loop_
_entity_poly.entity_id
_entity_poly.type
_entity_poly.pdbx_seq_one_letter_code
_entity_poly.pdbx_strand_id
1 'polypeptide(L)'
;MLLTKSRVKRDLVYAYQILSYLKLDDHTYTHLSVRSEDQKSFYIYPFGIRFDEVNENSLMRVSLDGNVIEGTEYQYNKTGYIIHGFVYQARKDIQAIFHLHTPSIVAVSSLKDGLLPISQWALHFYNKISYHNYNSLALSNTEGKRLIADLKENFVMLMRNHGSITCGRTIQEAMFYTYHLERACKTQCLTLAMNRELSIPSEEICSKAVKDLLSFESNLGERDWHAWVRLIKSKL
;
A
#
# COMPACT_ATOMS: atom_id res chain seq x y z
N MET A 1 -16.25 32.10 -5.54
CA MET A 1 -14.87 31.62 -5.77
C MET A 1 -14.76 30.23 -5.15
N LEU A 2 -15.11 29.19 -5.92
CA LEU A 2 -15.17 27.80 -5.44
C LEU A 2 -13.75 27.29 -5.25
N LEU A 3 -13.36 27.09 -3.99
CA LEU A 3 -12.10 26.48 -3.56
C LEU A 3 -11.87 25.20 -4.37
N THR A 4 -10.79 25.16 -5.15
CA THR A 4 -10.30 23.97 -5.82
C THR A 4 -9.96 22.92 -4.76
N LYS A 5 -10.92 22.04 -4.47
CA LYS A 5 -10.69 20.85 -3.64
C LYS A 5 -9.46 20.11 -4.17
N SER A 6 -8.49 19.89 -3.28
CA SER A 6 -7.26 19.14 -3.55
C SER A 6 -7.56 17.84 -4.30
N ARG A 7 -7.03 17.69 -5.52
CA ARG A 7 -7.18 16.47 -6.32
C ARG A 7 -6.63 15.25 -5.57
N VAL A 8 -5.55 15.41 -4.79
CA VAL A 8 -4.93 14.31 -4.05
C VAL A 8 -5.79 13.84 -2.87
N LYS A 9 -6.47 14.75 -2.15
CA LYS A 9 -7.42 14.34 -1.09
C LYS A 9 -8.57 13.53 -1.67
N ARG A 10 -9.14 13.98 -2.79
CA ARG A 10 -10.24 13.27 -3.46
C ARG A 10 -9.81 11.89 -3.94
N ASP A 11 -8.65 11.80 -4.58
CA ASP A 11 -8.12 10.52 -5.05
C ASP A 11 -7.83 9.58 -3.85
N LEU A 12 -7.36 10.10 -2.71
CA LEU A 12 -7.19 9.30 -1.49
C LEU A 12 -8.54 8.76 -0.97
N VAL A 13 -9.59 9.57 -0.97
CA VAL A 13 -10.95 9.11 -0.60
C VAL A 13 -11.40 7.98 -1.52
N TYR A 14 -11.21 8.10 -2.83
CA TYR A 14 -11.52 7.01 -3.75
C TYR A 14 -10.72 5.75 -3.43
N ALA A 15 -9.43 5.86 -3.07
CA ALA A 15 -8.62 4.69 -2.71
C ALA A 15 -9.21 3.95 -1.50
N TYR A 16 -9.61 4.67 -0.45
CA TYR A 16 -10.30 4.09 0.71
C TYR A 16 -11.59 3.36 0.29
N GLN A 17 -12.45 4.03 -0.50
CA GLN A 17 -13.71 3.46 -0.96
C GLN A 17 -13.52 2.22 -1.86
N ILE A 18 -12.52 2.23 -2.74
CA ILE A 18 -12.18 1.09 -3.60
C ILE A 18 -11.72 -0.09 -2.74
N LEU A 19 -10.83 0.12 -1.77
CA LEU A 19 -10.35 -0.97 -0.91
C LEU A 19 -11.47 -1.53 -0.02
N SER A 20 -12.38 -0.70 0.50
CA SER A 20 -13.56 -1.20 1.24
C SER A 20 -14.54 -1.96 0.34
N TYR A 21 -14.72 -1.52 -0.91
CA TYR A 21 -15.52 -2.27 -1.90
C TYR A 21 -14.91 -3.64 -2.18
N LEU A 22 -13.58 -3.71 -2.30
CA LEU A 22 -12.82 -4.94 -2.52
C LEU A 22 -12.67 -5.82 -1.26
N LYS A 23 -13.13 -5.35 -0.09
CA LYS A 23 -12.99 -6.04 1.21
C LYS A 23 -11.53 -6.31 1.59
N LEU A 24 -10.68 -5.32 1.33
CA LEU A 24 -9.25 -5.34 1.68
C LEU A 24 -8.94 -4.46 2.89
N ASP A 25 -9.97 -3.89 3.52
CA ASP A 25 -9.91 -3.19 4.79
C ASP A 25 -9.82 -4.17 5.98
N ASP A 26 -9.33 -3.66 7.11
CA ASP A 26 -9.19 -4.41 8.37
C ASP A 26 -9.77 -3.55 9.50
N HIS A 27 -11.11 -3.60 9.64
CA HIS A 27 -11.87 -2.77 10.56
C HIS A 27 -11.43 -1.29 10.51
N THR A 28 -10.70 -0.82 11.52
CA THR A 28 -10.20 0.56 11.66
C THR A 28 -8.67 0.61 11.81
N TYR A 29 -7.96 -0.48 11.54
CA TYR A 29 -6.54 -0.65 11.90
C TYR A 29 -5.55 -0.20 10.83
N THR A 30 -5.86 -0.46 9.57
CA THR A 30 -4.97 -0.17 8.43
C THR A 30 -5.05 1.29 8.01
N HIS A 31 -4.13 1.74 7.15
CA HIS A 31 -4.03 3.14 6.80
C HIS A 31 -3.43 3.40 5.42
N LEU A 32 -3.99 4.40 4.74
CA LEU A 32 -3.52 4.92 3.46
C LEU A 32 -3.15 6.40 3.63
N SER A 33 -2.07 6.83 3.00
CA SER A 33 -1.74 8.25 2.92
C SER A 33 -1.38 8.69 1.52
N VAL A 34 -1.54 9.99 1.28
CA VAL A 34 -0.96 10.69 0.13
C VAL A 34 -0.22 11.92 0.61
N ARG A 35 0.95 12.18 0.05
CA ARG A 35 1.72 13.37 0.33
C ARG A 35 0.95 14.63 -0.06
N SER A 36 1.07 15.69 0.72
CA SER A 36 0.49 16.99 0.39
C SER A 36 1.20 17.65 -0.79
N GLU A 37 0.52 18.61 -1.40
CA GLU A 37 1.02 19.37 -2.55
C GLU A 37 2.33 20.11 -2.24
N ASP A 38 2.49 20.62 -1.01
CA ASP A 38 3.70 21.30 -0.56
C ASP A 38 4.83 20.36 -0.12
N GLN A 39 4.63 19.04 -0.22
CA GLN A 39 5.59 17.98 0.10
C GLN A 39 6.08 17.93 1.56
N LYS A 40 5.54 18.79 2.44
CA LYS A 40 5.95 18.95 3.86
C LYS A 40 5.05 18.19 4.84
N SER A 41 3.99 17.58 4.34
CA SER A 41 3.00 16.83 5.12
C SER A 41 2.38 15.74 4.26
N PHE A 42 1.41 15.02 4.83
CA PHE A 42 0.59 14.06 4.11
C PHE A 42 -0.84 14.08 4.66
N TYR A 43 -1.79 13.65 3.83
CA TYR A 43 -3.17 13.39 4.22
C TYR A 43 -3.34 11.93 4.58
N ILE A 44 -4.10 11.67 5.64
CA ILE A 44 -4.45 10.34 6.16
C ILE A 44 -5.79 10.43 6.89
N TYR A 45 -6.54 9.33 6.99
CA TYR A 45 -7.79 9.32 7.75
C TYR A 45 -7.55 9.23 9.28
N PRO A 46 -8.49 9.71 10.10
CA PRO A 46 -8.43 9.58 11.55
C PRO A 46 -8.69 8.14 11.95
N PHE A 47 -7.93 7.66 12.92
CA PHE A 47 -8.12 6.31 13.45
C PHE A 47 -9.48 6.18 14.15
N GLY A 48 -10.17 5.06 13.91
CA GLY A 48 -11.46 4.73 14.54
C GLY A 48 -12.69 4.80 13.63
N ILE A 49 -12.55 5.20 12.36
CA ILE A 49 -13.62 5.07 11.35
C ILE A 49 -13.29 3.94 10.38
N ARG A 50 -14.27 3.44 9.65
CA ARG A 50 -14.07 2.46 8.57
C ARG A 50 -13.70 3.14 7.26
N PHE A 51 -13.10 2.37 6.35
CA PHE A 51 -12.70 2.88 5.03
C PHE A 51 -13.88 3.42 4.20
N ASP A 52 -15.07 2.84 4.32
CA ASP A 52 -16.28 3.31 3.64
C ASP A 52 -16.89 4.59 4.23
N GLU A 53 -16.47 5.00 5.43
CA GLU A 53 -16.91 6.25 6.07
C GLU A 53 -16.01 7.45 5.71
N VAL A 54 -14.85 7.19 5.09
CA VAL A 54 -13.87 8.23 4.73
C VAL A 54 -14.43 9.15 3.64
N ASN A 55 -14.31 10.45 3.87
CA ASN A 55 -14.66 11.50 2.92
C ASN A 55 -13.64 12.65 2.98
N GLU A 56 -13.75 13.62 2.06
CA GLU A 56 -12.75 14.70 1.97
C GLU A 56 -12.64 15.53 3.26
N ASN A 57 -13.72 15.65 4.04
CA ASN A 57 -13.77 16.40 5.30
C ASN A 57 -13.26 15.59 6.49
N SER A 58 -13.27 14.26 6.42
CA SER A 58 -12.75 13.41 7.51
C SER A 58 -11.22 13.31 7.48
N LEU A 59 -10.57 13.48 6.32
CA LEU A 59 -9.11 13.40 6.19
C LEU A 59 -8.40 14.46 7.02
N MET A 60 -7.39 14.02 7.78
CA MET A 60 -6.46 14.85 8.52
C MET A 60 -5.21 15.16 7.69
N ARG A 61 -4.50 16.21 8.08
CA ARG A 61 -3.18 16.57 7.56
C ARG A 61 -2.15 16.41 8.66
N VAL A 62 -1.12 15.63 8.42
CA VAL A 62 -0.08 15.26 9.40
C VAL A 62 1.29 15.66 8.87
N SER A 63 2.13 16.23 9.74
CA SER A 63 3.52 16.57 9.41
C SER A 63 4.35 15.31 9.17
N LEU A 64 5.50 15.44 8.50
CA LEU A 64 6.39 14.30 8.30
C LEU A 64 6.94 13.71 9.62
N ASP A 65 6.85 14.44 10.72
CA ASP A 65 7.25 13.99 12.07
C ASP A 65 6.10 13.31 12.83
N GLY A 66 4.92 13.17 12.22
CA GLY A 66 3.76 12.50 12.82
C GLY A 66 2.86 13.40 13.68
N ASN A 67 2.99 14.72 13.58
CA ASN A 67 2.14 15.66 14.32
C ASN A 67 0.92 16.06 13.48
N VAL A 68 -0.28 16.03 14.06
CA VAL A 68 -1.51 16.50 13.38
C VAL A 68 -1.45 18.02 13.23
N ILE A 69 -1.55 18.50 11.98
CA ILE A 69 -1.54 19.93 11.62
C ILE A 69 -2.97 20.43 11.42
N GLU A 70 -3.82 19.64 10.75
CA GLU A 70 -5.21 19.97 10.46
C GLU A 70 -6.10 18.72 10.61
N GLY A 71 -7.35 18.91 11.06
CA GLY A 71 -8.32 17.83 11.30
C GLY A 71 -8.41 17.43 12.77
N THR A 72 -9.26 16.45 13.06
CA THR A 72 -9.49 15.94 14.43
C THR A 72 -9.36 14.44 14.43
N GLU A 73 -8.55 13.95 15.37
CA GLU A 73 -8.37 12.52 15.58
C GLU A 73 -9.31 12.03 16.69
N TYR A 74 -9.99 10.91 16.46
CA TYR A 74 -10.94 10.34 17.43
C TYR A 74 -10.21 9.55 18.53
N GLN A 75 -9.14 8.84 18.16
CA GLN A 75 -8.25 8.11 19.05
C GLN A 75 -6.83 8.16 18.47
N TYR A 76 -5.83 8.54 19.29
CA TYR A 76 -4.48 8.81 18.82
C TYR A 76 -3.76 7.53 18.33
N ASN A 77 -3.57 7.37 17.02
CA ASN A 77 -2.76 6.31 16.41
C ASN A 77 -1.40 6.84 15.95
N LYS A 78 -0.51 7.09 16.92
CA LYS A 78 0.86 7.53 16.66
C LYS A 78 1.63 6.58 15.73
N THR A 79 1.31 5.28 15.80
CA THR A 79 2.05 4.20 15.15
C THR A 79 2.04 4.32 13.64
N GLY A 80 0.85 4.45 13.05
CA GLY A 80 0.71 4.54 11.60
C GLY A 80 1.36 5.79 11.02
N TYR A 81 1.27 6.91 11.73
CA TYR A 81 1.78 8.20 11.24
C TYR A 81 3.30 8.25 11.20
N ILE A 82 3.96 7.65 12.19
CA ILE A 82 5.42 7.60 12.26
C ILE A 82 5.99 6.80 11.08
N ILE A 83 5.42 5.64 10.75
CA ILE A 83 5.88 4.80 9.63
C ILE A 83 5.80 5.57 8.30
N HIS A 84 4.64 6.19 8.03
CA HIS A 84 4.42 6.96 6.82
C HIS A 84 5.34 8.19 6.75
N GLY A 85 5.52 8.87 7.89
CA GLY A 85 6.46 9.98 8.06
C GLY A 85 7.89 9.60 7.67
N PHE A 86 8.44 8.52 8.24
CA PHE A 86 9.79 8.04 7.90
C PHE A 86 9.96 7.74 6.40
N VAL A 87 8.99 7.05 5.79
CA VAL A 87 9.06 6.73 4.35
C VAL A 87 9.04 8.01 3.52
N TYR A 88 8.14 8.94 3.83
CA TYR A 88 8.06 10.20 3.09
C TYR A 88 9.25 11.14 3.33
N GLN A 89 9.92 11.07 4.47
CA GLN A 89 11.18 11.80 4.72
C GLN A 89 12.31 11.24 3.86
N ALA A 90 12.47 9.91 3.85
CA ALA A 90 13.57 9.23 3.17
C ALA A 90 13.42 9.12 1.65
N ARG A 91 12.18 8.97 1.14
CA ARG A 91 11.88 8.70 -0.27
C ARG A 91 10.96 9.77 -0.84
N LYS A 92 11.56 10.78 -1.50
CA LYS A 92 10.82 11.90 -2.12
C LYS A 92 10.04 11.51 -3.36
N ASP A 93 10.45 10.43 -4.03
CA ASP A 93 9.76 9.84 -5.17
C ASP A 93 8.44 9.16 -4.76
N ILE A 94 8.27 8.78 -3.49
CA ILE A 94 7.03 8.19 -2.97
C ILE A 94 6.03 9.30 -2.64
N GLN A 95 4.84 9.20 -3.24
CA GLN A 95 3.72 10.14 -3.08
C GLN A 95 2.51 9.48 -2.42
N ALA A 96 2.35 8.16 -2.50
CA ALA A 96 1.28 7.43 -1.81
C ALA A 96 1.85 6.19 -1.10
N ILE A 97 1.27 5.85 0.06
CA ILE A 97 1.68 4.69 0.89
C ILE A 97 0.42 4.03 1.42
N PHE A 98 0.24 2.74 1.12
CA PHE A 98 -0.85 1.92 1.64
C PHE A 98 -0.27 0.81 2.51
N HIS A 99 -0.82 0.64 3.71
CA HIS A 99 -0.49 -0.43 4.63
C HIS A 99 -1.73 -1.28 4.89
N LEU A 100 -1.66 -2.60 4.62
CA LEU A 100 -2.81 -3.52 4.72
C LEU A 100 -2.46 -4.83 5.43
N HIS A 101 -3.50 -5.47 6.00
CA HIS A 101 -3.44 -6.72 6.78
C HIS A 101 -4.37 -7.81 6.22
N THR A 102 -4.48 -7.94 4.90
CA THR A 102 -5.37 -8.99 4.36
C THR A 102 -4.85 -10.38 4.75
N PRO A 103 -5.71 -11.37 5.06
CA PRO A 103 -5.27 -12.69 5.52
C PRO A 103 -4.30 -13.38 4.56
N SER A 104 -4.47 -13.19 3.25
CA SER A 104 -3.60 -13.72 2.20
C SER A 104 -2.20 -13.09 2.24
N ILE A 105 -2.10 -11.77 2.38
CA ILE A 105 -0.83 -11.05 2.51
C ILE A 105 -0.12 -11.45 3.81
N VAL A 106 -0.86 -11.54 4.94
CA VAL A 106 -0.31 -11.99 6.22
C VAL A 106 0.21 -13.42 6.15
N ALA A 107 -0.53 -14.32 5.50
CA ALA A 107 -0.10 -15.70 5.31
C ALA A 107 1.22 -15.78 4.53
N VAL A 108 1.31 -15.09 3.39
CA VAL A 108 2.52 -15.10 2.55
C VAL A 108 3.69 -14.37 3.21
N SER A 109 3.46 -13.26 3.91
CA SER A 109 4.52 -12.55 4.63
C SER A 109 5.14 -13.40 5.74
N SER A 110 4.39 -14.36 6.27
CA SER A 110 4.84 -15.30 7.32
C SER A 110 5.68 -16.48 6.80
N LEU A 111 5.73 -16.73 5.49
CA LEU A 111 6.52 -17.82 4.90
C LEU A 111 7.99 -17.45 4.80
N LYS A 112 8.93 -18.36 5.08
CA LYS A 112 10.38 -18.07 4.94
C LYS A 112 10.73 -17.53 3.53
N ASP A 113 10.21 -18.18 2.50
CA ASP A 113 10.47 -17.82 1.10
C ASP A 113 9.65 -16.61 0.61
N GLY A 114 8.68 -16.14 1.41
CA GLY A 114 7.84 -15.01 1.07
C GLY A 114 7.00 -15.27 -0.19
N LEU A 115 6.94 -14.29 -1.09
CA LEU A 115 6.19 -14.38 -2.35
C LEU A 115 7.00 -15.13 -3.42
N LEU A 116 6.43 -16.23 -3.93
CA LEU A 116 7.01 -17.09 -4.96
C LEU A 116 6.57 -16.64 -6.37
N PRO A 117 7.41 -16.79 -7.41
CA PRO A 117 7.08 -16.43 -8.80
C PRO A 117 6.19 -17.47 -9.49
N ILE A 118 5.04 -17.79 -8.89
CA ILE A 118 4.15 -18.89 -9.32
C ILE A 118 2.84 -18.41 -9.95
N SER A 119 2.72 -17.12 -10.25
CA SER A 119 1.60 -16.54 -10.99
C SER A 119 2.03 -15.27 -11.70
N GLN A 120 1.32 -14.88 -12.77
CA GLN A 120 1.60 -13.60 -13.45
C GLN A 120 1.43 -12.40 -12.49
N TRP A 121 0.51 -12.47 -11.53
CA TRP A 121 0.40 -11.46 -10.47
C TRP A 121 1.69 -11.38 -9.64
N ALA A 122 2.26 -12.51 -9.22
CA ALA A 122 3.51 -12.55 -8.47
C ALA A 122 4.72 -12.06 -9.30
N LEU A 123 4.71 -12.28 -10.62
CA LEU A 123 5.80 -11.87 -11.51
C LEU A 123 5.94 -10.34 -11.64
N HIS A 124 4.93 -9.54 -11.27
CA HIS A 124 5.08 -8.09 -11.12
C HIS A 124 6.13 -7.71 -10.06
N PHE A 125 6.44 -8.65 -9.17
CA PHE A 125 7.21 -8.41 -7.96
C PHE A 125 8.53 -9.19 -7.89
N TYR A 126 8.89 -9.92 -8.95
CA TYR A 126 10.11 -10.71 -8.97
C TYR A 126 11.35 -9.84 -8.73
N ASN A 127 12.07 -10.09 -7.62
CA ASN A 127 13.17 -9.25 -7.12
C ASN A 127 12.81 -7.76 -6.92
N LYS A 128 11.54 -7.46 -6.62
CA LYS A 128 11.01 -6.10 -6.36
C LYS A 128 10.26 -5.96 -5.03
N ILE A 129 10.36 -6.97 -4.15
CA ILE A 129 9.82 -6.95 -2.79
C ILE A 129 10.95 -6.90 -1.78
N SER A 130 10.84 -5.94 -0.87
CA SER A 130 11.62 -5.92 0.36
C SER A 130 10.92 -6.70 1.47
N TYR A 131 11.69 -7.17 2.46
CA TYR A 131 11.15 -7.86 3.62
C TYR A 131 11.63 -7.15 4.89
N HIS A 132 10.71 -6.94 5.83
CA HIS A 132 11.01 -6.33 7.12
C HIS A 132 10.58 -7.26 8.25
N ASN A 133 11.48 -7.56 9.17
CA ASN A 133 11.22 -8.49 10.27
C ASN A 133 10.29 -7.86 11.31
N TYR A 134 9.34 -8.65 11.81
CA TYR A 134 8.41 -8.21 12.84
C TYR A 134 9.13 -7.77 14.11
N ASN A 135 8.71 -6.65 14.69
CA ASN A 135 9.22 -6.19 15.98
C ASN A 135 8.10 -5.60 16.86
N SER A 136 6.94 -6.27 16.87
CA SER A 136 5.78 -5.85 17.66
C SER A 136 5.37 -4.39 17.36
N LEU A 137 4.73 -3.72 18.33
CA LEU A 137 4.35 -2.31 18.28
C LEU A 137 5.51 -1.36 18.64
N ALA A 138 6.78 -1.77 18.48
CA ALA A 138 7.93 -0.98 18.89
C ALA A 138 8.07 0.28 18.03
N LEU A 139 7.60 1.40 18.55
CA LEU A 139 7.69 2.71 17.92
C LEU A 139 8.93 3.45 18.40
N SER A 140 10.04 3.18 17.74
CA SER A 140 11.25 3.95 17.95
C SER A 140 11.78 4.51 16.65
N ASN A 141 12.53 5.61 16.74
CA ASN A 141 13.28 6.15 15.61
C ASN A 141 14.23 5.10 15.01
N THR A 142 14.69 4.13 15.81
CA THR A 142 15.52 3.01 15.35
C THR A 142 14.74 2.09 14.42
N GLU A 143 13.49 1.75 14.77
CA GLU A 143 12.64 0.91 13.91
C GLU A 143 12.27 1.60 12.62
N GLY A 144 11.97 2.91 12.67
CA GLY A 144 11.78 3.72 11.46
C GLY A 144 12.98 3.65 10.51
N LYS A 145 14.20 3.86 11.03
CA LYS A 145 15.44 3.76 10.23
C LYS A 145 15.65 2.37 9.64
N ARG A 146 15.36 1.31 10.40
CA ARG A 146 15.46 -0.08 9.93
C ARG A 146 14.46 -0.36 8.80
N LEU A 147 13.22 0.08 8.96
CA LEU A 147 12.19 -0.05 7.93
C LEU A 147 12.64 0.62 6.62
N ILE A 148 13.22 1.82 6.68
CA ILE A 148 13.76 2.50 5.50
C ILE A 148 14.94 1.73 4.88
N ALA A 149 15.86 1.24 5.72
CA ALA A 149 17.00 0.44 5.26
C ALA A 149 16.55 -0.85 4.57
N ASP A 150 15.50 -1.48 5.06
CA ASP A 150 14.91 -2.69 4.46
C ASP A 150 14.13 -2.36 3.17
N LEU A 151 13.45 -1.21 3.10
CA LEU A 151 12.68 -0.79 1.92
C LEU A 151 13.57 -0.54 0.70
N LYS A 152 14.77 0.01 0.92
CA LYS A 152 15.75 0.30 -0.14
C LYS A 152 15.12 1.11 -1.29
N GLU A 153 15.32 0.69 -2.54
CA GLU A 153 14.74 1.26 -3.76
C GLU A 153 13.36 0.70 -4.13
N ASN A 154 12.90 -0.36 -3.46
CA ASN A 154 11.63 -1.00 -3.79
C ASN A 154 10.44 -0.12 -3.42
N PHE A 155 9.30 -0.42 -4.05
CA PHE A 155 8.00 0.19 -3.75
C PHE A 155 7.09 -0.75 -2.97
N VAL A 156 7.46 -2.01 -2.80
CA VAL A 156 6.65 -3.00 -2.07
C VAL A 156 7.49 -3.68 -1.02
N MET A 157 6.92 -3.81 0.17
CA MET A 157 7.51 -4.52 1.29
C MET A 157 6.50 -5.45 1.93
N LEU A 158 6.91 -6.70 2.16
CA LEU A 158 6.20 -7.62 3.04
C LEU A 158 6.79 -7.49 4.45
N MET A 159 5.95 -7.08 5.39
CA MET A 159 6.28 -7.06 6.81
C MET A 159 6.01 -8.46 7.35
N ARG A 160 7.06 -9.18 7.73
CA ARG A 160 6.98 -10.56 8.21
C ARG A 160 5.93 -10.65 9.32
N ASN A 161 5.03 -11.62 9.22
CA ASN A 161 3.99 -11.90 10.22
C ASN A 161 2.99 -10.75 10.47
N HIS A 162 2.93 -9.73 9.60
CA HIS A 162 2.14 -8.53 9.85
C HIS A 162 1.27 -8.11 8.67
N GLY A 163 1.85 -7.96 7.47
CA GLY A 163 1.11 -7.41 6.35
C GLY A 163 2.03 -6.87 5.26
N SER A 164 1.60 -5.83 4.56
CA SER A 164 2.40 -5.18 3.52
C SER A 164 2.43 -3.67 3.64
N ILE A 165 3.48 -3.07 3.10
CA ILE A 165 3.52 -1.67 2.69
C ILE A 165 3.68 -1.63 1.17
N THR A 166 2.78 -0.94 0.48
CA THR A 166 2.89 -0.65 -0.95
C THR A 166 2.91 0.85 -1.15
N CYS A 167 3.96 1.32 -1.80
CA CYS A 167 4.22 2.71 -2.10
C CYS A 167 4.00 2.96 -3.59
N GLY A 168 3.79 4.21 -3.98
CA GLY A 168 3.71 4.60 -5.38
C GLY A 168 4.17 6.04 -5.60
N ARG A 169 4.64 6.33 -6.81
CA ARG A 169 4.87 7.70 -7.29
C ARG A 169 3.56 8.45 -7.47
N THR A 170 2.45 7.71 -7.55
CA THR A 170 1.08 8.18 -7.57
C THR A 170 0.19 7.27 -6.72
N ILE A 171 -1.03 7.71 -6.39
CA ILE A 171 -2.04 6.86 -5.74
C ILE A 171 -2.39 5.66 -6.62
N GLN A 172 -2.44 5.86 -7.94
CA GLN A 172 -2.74 4.86 -8.94
C GLN A 172 -1.72 3.72 -8.93
N GLU A 173 -0.43 4.07 -8.85
CA GLU A 173 0.66 3.10 -8.76
C GLU A 173 0.61 2.33 -7.43
N ALA A 174 0.38 3.00 -6.30
CA ALA A 174 0.24 2.33 -5.00
C ALA A 174 -0.97 1.35 -5.01
N MET A 175 -2.09 1.76 -5.60
CA MET A 175 -3.27 0.92 -5.78
C MET A 175 -3.01 -0.26 -6.71
N PHE A 176 -2.25 -0.06 -7.79
CA PHE A 176 -1.85 -1.13 -8.71
C PHE A 176 -1.06 -2.21 -7.98
N TYR A 177 -0.02 -1.83 -7.23
CA TYR A 177 0.77 -2.79 -6.45
C TYR A 177 -0.07 -3.47 -5.37
N THR A 178 -0.92 -2.72 -4.67
CA THR A 178 -1.83 -3.28 -3.66
C THR A 178 -2.71 -4.38 -4.23
N TYR A 179 -3.40 -4.09 -5.33
CA TYR A 179 -4.29 -5.05 -5.97
C TYR A 179 -3.53 -6.29 -6.45
N HIS A 180 -2.41 -6.10 -7.16
CA HIS A 180 -1.64 -7.22 -7.69
C HIS A 180 -0.98 -8.05 -6.59
N LEU A 181 -0.51 -7.44 -5.50
CA LEU A 181 0.07 -8.14 -4.36
C LEU A 181 -0.98 -9.01 -3.66
N GLU A 182 -2.18 -8.48 -3.43
CA GLU A 182 -3.30 -9.26 -2.88
C GLU A 182 -3.62 -10.47 -3.77
N ARG A 183 -3.76 -10.25 -5.09
CA ARG A 183 -4.01 -11.33 -6.05
C ARG A 183 -2.90 -12.38 -6.07
N ALA A 184 -1.65 -11.94 -6.00
CA ALA A 184 -0.49 -12.82 -5.96
C ALA A 184 -0.49 -13.67 -4.67
N CYS A 185 -0.69 -13.04 -3.51
CA CYS A 185 -0.69 -13.73 -2.23
C CYS A 185 -1.86 -14.72 -2.10
N LYS A 186 -3.06 -14.30 -2.52
CA LYS A 186 -4.23 -15.18 -2.54
C LYS A 186 -4.03 -16.38 -3.46
N THR A 187 -3.45 -16.17 -4.63
CA THR A 187 -3.13 -17.25 -5.58
C THR A 187 -2.10 -18.19 -4.99
N GLN A 188 -1.05 -17.68 -4.35
CA GLN A 188 -0.05 -18.52 -3.69
C GLN A 188 -0.67 -19.37 -2.57
N CYS A 189 -1.56 -18.82 -1.75
CA CYS A 189 -2.27 -19.60 -0.73
C CYS A 189 -3.08 -20.75 -1.36
N LEU A 190 -3.81 -20.47 -2.44
CA LEU A 190 -4.57 -21.50 -3.17
C LEU A 190 -3.65 -22.57 -3.79
N THR A 191 -2.57 -22.15 -4.45
CA THR A 191 -1.62 -23.05 -5.09
C THR A 191 -0.92 -23.96 -4.08
N LEU A 192 -0.46 -23.42 -2.94
CA LEU A 192 0.21 -24.22 -1.91
C LEU A 192 -0.76 -25.18 -1.20
N ALA A 193 -2.03 -24.80 -1.04
CA ALA A 193 -3.06 -25.68 -0.47
C ALA A 193 -3.33 -26.93 -1.33
N MET A 194 -3.03 -26.91 -2.62
CA MET A 194 -3.16 -28.08 -3.50
C MET A 194 -2.11 -29.16 -3.20
N ASN A 195 -1.02 -28.81 -2.50
CA ASN A 195 0.06 -29.73 -2.12
C ASN A 195 0.62 -30.54 -3.31
N ARG A 196 0.88 -29.85 -4.42
CA ARG A 196 1.49 -30.39 -5.64
C ARG A 196 2.83 -29.70 -5.91
N GLU A 197 3.67 -30.35 -6.70
CA GLU A 197 4.90 -29.75 -7.20
C GLU A 197 4.61 -28.47 -8.00
N LEU A 198 5.40 -27.44 -7.77
CA LEU A 198 5.21 -26.12 -8.37
C LEU A 198 5.97 -26.03 -9.70
N SER A 199 5.29 -25.56 -10.74
CA SER A 199 5.95 -25.15 -11.98
C SER A 199 6.49 -23.73 -11.83
N ILE A 200 7.79 -23.59 -11.55
CA ILE A 200 8.47 -22.30 -11.39
C ILE A 200 9.18 -21.94 -12.71
N PRO A 201 8.89 -20.77 -13.34
CA PRO A 201 9.62 -20.34 -14.53
C PRO A 201 11.10 -20.11 -14.22
N SER A 202 11.96 -20.17 -15.24
CA SER A 202 13.38 -19.84 -15.08
C SER A 202 13.58 -18.39 -14.64
N GLU A 203 14.72 -18.09 -14.02
CA GLU A 203 15.07 -16.73 -13.59
C GLU A 203 15.08 -15.73 -14.76
N GLU A 204 15.48 -16.18 -15.96
CA GLU A 204 15.44 -15.39 -17.19
C GLU A 204 14.01 -14.98 -17.55
N ILE A 205 13.08 -15.94 -17.54
CA ILE A 205 11.66 -15.67 -17.82
C ILE A 205 11.06 -14.78 -16.74
N CYS A 206 11.40 -14.98 -15.46
CA CYS A 206 10.93 -14.13 -14.39
C CYS A 206 11.44 -12.69 -14.54
N SER A 207 12.71 -12.50 -14.90
CA SER A 207 13.34 -11.20 -15.13
C SER A 207 12.76 -10.48 -16.35
N LYS A 208 12.42 -11.23 -17.41
CA LYS A 208 11.71 -10.70 -18.57
C LYS A 208 10.27 -10.29 -18.19
N ALA A 209 9.56 -11.15 -17.47
CA ALA A 209 8.17 -10.91 -17.10
C ALA A 209 8.00 -9.66 -16.25
N VAL A 210 8.83 -9.45 -15.22
CA VAL A 210 8.74 -8.24 -14.38
C VAL A 210 8.98 -6.96 -15.18
N LYS A 211 9.90 -6.99 -16.16
CA LYS A 211 10.14 -5.85 -17.06
C LYS A 211 8.90 -5.60 -17.92
N ASP A 212 8.43 -6.61 -18.63
CA ASP A 212 7.30 -6.48 -19.57
C ASP A 212 6.02 -6.02 -18.86
N LEU A 213 5.71 -6.62 -17.71
CA LEU A 213 4.50 -6.32 -16.94
C LEU A 213 4.51 -4.90 -16.38
N LEU A 214 5.65 -4.42 -15.87
CA LEU A 214 5.76 -3.06 -15.32
C LEU A 214 5.93 -1.99 -16.40
N SER A 215 6.35 -2.35 -17.61
CA SER A 215 6.45 -1.43 -18.76
C SER A 215 5.26 -1.49 -19.72
N PHE A 216 4.27 -2.35 -19.44
CA PHE A 216 3.11 -2.53 -20.33
C PHE A 216 2.31 -1.23 -20.52
N GLU A 217 2.27 -0.39 -19.49
CA GLU A 217 1.63 0.93 -19.52
C GLU A 217 2.64 2.01 -19.11
N SER A 218 2.57 3.18 -19.73
CA SER A 218 3.45 4.32 -19.37
C SER A 218 3.13 4.88 -17.98
N ASN A 219 1.84 4.90 -17.60
CA ASN A 219 1.35 5.37 -16.32
C ASN A 219 0.75 4.20 -15.53
N LEU A 220 1.60 3.49 -14.80
CA LEU A 220 1.24 2.25 -14.11
C LEU A 220 0.00 2.42 -13.22
N GLY A 221 -1.06 1.66 -13.51
CA GLY A 221 -2.31 1.64 -12.74
C GLY A 221 -3.34 2.72 -13.10
N GLU A 222 -3.02 3.68 -13.97
CA GLU A 222 -3.94 4.80 -14.27
C GLU A 222 -5.21 4.31 -14.99
N ARG A 223 -5.06 3.38 -15.95
CA ARG A 223 -6.20 2.81 -16.68
C ARG A 223 -7.19 2.12 -15.73
N ASP A 224 -6.67 1.25 -14.86
CA ASP A 224 -7.48 0.50 -13.91
C ASP A 224 -8.08 1.41 -12.84
N TRP A 225 -7.34 2.44 -12.39
CA TRP A 225 -7.84 3.48 -11.51
C TRP A 225 -9.10 4.15 -12.06
N HIS A 226 -9.08 4.56 -13.33
CA HIS A 226 -10.26 5.17 -13.95
C HIS A 226 -11.46 4.21 -13.99
N ALA A 227 -11.23 2.91 -14.19
CA ALA A 227 -12.29 1.92 -14.10
C ALA A 227 -12.87 1.81 -12.69
N TRP A 228 -12.01 1.75 -11.67
CA TRP A 228 -12.44 1.72 -10.27
C TRP A 228 -13.20 2.97 -9.86
N VAL A 229 -12.73 4.16 -10.24
CA VAL A 229 -13.43 5.42 -9.94
C VAL A 229 -14.80 5.47 -10.60
N ARG A 230 -14.95 4.98 -11.85
CA ARG A 230 -16.28 4.87 -12.49
C ARG A 230 -17.20 3.91 -11.73
N LEU A 231 -16.67 2.80 -11.24
CA LEU A 231 -17.44 1.84 -10.44
C LEU A 231 -17.91 2.45 -9.11
N ILE A 232 -17.03 3.12 -8.37
CA ILE A 232 -17.43 3.74 -7.10
C ILE A 232 -18.46 4.85 -7.31
N LYS A 233 -18.28 5.68 -8.34
CA LYS A 233 -19.25 6.73 -8.69
C LYS A 233 -20.64 6.20 -9.08
N SER A 234 -20.76 4.96 -9.58
CA SER A 234 -22.06 4.37 -9.91
C SER A 234 -22.76 3.71 -8.72
N LYS A 235 -22.10 3.65 -7.56
CA LYS A 235 -22.63 3.13 -6.29
C LYS A 235 -23.05 4.22 -5.31
N LEU A 236 -22.68 5.48 -5.59
CA LEU A 236 -23.11 6.69 -4.89
C LEU A 236 -24.35 7.27 -5.56
#